data_AF-A0A9P1HG69-F1
#
_entry.id   AF-A0A9P1HG69-F1
#
_cell.length_a   1.000
_cell.length_b   1.000
_cell.length_c   1.000
_cell.angle_alpha   90.00
_cell.angle_beta   90.00
_cell.angle_gamma   90.00
#
_symmetry.space_group_name_H-M   'P 1'
#
loop_
_entity.id
_entity.type
_entity.pdbx_description
1 polymer ?
#
loop_
_entity_poly.entity_id
_entity_poly.type
_entity_poly.pdbx_seq_one_letter_code
_entity_poly.pdbx_strand_id
1 'polypeptide(L)'
;MDKVPPGYWKTLLELSTSVADTAEHPENSTPSTSGVTAPVDQNNQAWLEEVMADLVKKTDPSKQLSICLDTLETFQKIQNVTDEVVDRIEEVANALIDLLSFADLTRQFADEKGFELVTHFMKPSYPEKVQILFGDAILTLADNNPLAQEAISNFGLLEAVMEAVLETSRDKAVRLKLLGIICASVGSHPPSYQRFLDFGGKEMLTTLYKDEDIDVALKAARITCTIAFTYSDNKELVDSIYDQICDGYITSLTRAPDKGINEIKYMNSFLRSANMKAYEFPEIIRESVEADKDIEKDENTEDQDEEVCNVSSALEAL
;
A
#
# COMPACT_ATOMS: atom_id res chain seq x y z
N MET A 1 6.39 21.35 30.35
CA MET A 1 5.09 21.70 29.77
C MET A 1 4.88 23.18 29.99
N ASP A 2 5.03 23.98 28.94
CA ASP A 2 4.75 25.41 28.99
C ASP A 2 3.26 25.64 29.24
N LYS A 3 2.93 26.59 30.13
CA LYS A 3 1.56 26.87 30.54
C LYS A 3 0.73 27.27 29.32
N VAL A 4 -0.28 26.47 29.00
CA VAL A 4 -1.26 26.77 27.96
C VAL A 4 -1.90 28.13 28.27
N PRO A 5 -1.83 29.12 27.35
CA PRO A 5 -2.38 30.44 27.60
C PRO A 5 -3.88 30.40 27.92
N PRO A 6 -4.40 31.25 28.81
CA PRO A 6 -5.79 31.23 29.29
C PRO A 6 -6.86 31.27 28.19
N GLY A 7 -6.53 31.86 27.04
CA GLY A 7 -7.43 31.94 25.88
C GLY A 7 -7.76 30.59 25.26
N TYR A 8 -6.81 29.65 25.24
CA TYR A 8 -7.02 28.32 24.65
C TYR A 8 -7.92 27.44 25.53
N TRP A 9 -7.85 27.61 26.86
CA TRP A 9 -8.75 26.94 27.81
C TRP A 9 -10.21 27.32 27.60
N LYS A 10 -10.47 28.58 27.25
CA LYS A 10 -11.81 29.07 26.96
C LYS A 10 -12.40 28.39 25.73
N THR A 11 -11.61 28.28 24.66
CA THR A 11 -12.04 27.65 23.40
C THR A 11 -12.26 26.15 23.56
N LEU A 12 -11.41 25.46 24.33
CA LEU A 12 -11.57 24.02 24.61
C LEU A 12 -12.83 23.71 25.41
N LEU A 13 -13.17 24.54 26.41
CA LEU A 13 -14.39 24.38 27.18
C LEU A 13 -15.64 24.66 26.34
N GLU A 14 -15.65 25.74 25.55
CA GLU A 14 -16.74 26.05 24.63
C GLU A 14 -16.99 24.91 23.62
N LEU A 15 -15.91 24.29 23.12
CA LEU A 15 -16.00 23.12 22.25
C LEU A 15 -16.58 21.91 23.00
N SER A 16 -16.12 21.64 24.22
CA SER A 16 -16.57 20.49 25.01
C SER A 16 -18.05 20.58 25.41
N THR A 17 -18.55 21.78 25.74
CA THR A 17 -19.97 22.01 26.03
C THR A 17 -20.81 21.99 24.78
N SER A 18 -20.30 22.48 23.65
CA SER A 18 -20.98 22.37 22.35
C SER A 18 -21.11 20.93 21.87
N VAL A 19 -20.15 20.06 22.20
CA VAL A 19 -20.19 18.62 21.88
C VAL A 19 -21.09 17.86 22.86
N ALA A 20 -21.20 18.30 24.11
CA ALA A 20 -22.13 17.72 25.08
C ALA A 20 -23.60 18.06 24.76
N ASP A 21 -23.89 19.27 24.28
CA ASP A 21 -25.25 19.71 23.91
C ASP A 21 -25.78 19.05 22.62
N THR A 22 -24.94 18.32 21.87
CA THR A 22 -25.38 17.57 20.68
C THR A 22 -25.73 16.11 20.94
N ALA A 23 -25.60 15.64 22.19
CA ALA A 23 -25.81 14.23 22.53
C ALA A 23 -27.19 13.89 23.13
N GLU A 24 -28.04 14.85 23.52
CA GLU A 24 -29.39 14.54 24.05
C GLU A 24 -30.48 15.52 23.56
N HIS A 25 -31.69 15.00 23.44
CA HIS A 25 -32.87 15.53 22.72
C HIS A 25 -33.27 17.02 22.96
N PRO A 26 -34.00 17.64 22.00
CA PRO A 26 -34.21 19.07 21.93
C PRO A 26 -35.52 19.50 22.60
N GLU A 27 -35.49 20.14 23.77
CA GLU A 27 -36.58 21.06 24.15
C GLU A 27 -36.06 22.26 24.94
N ASN A 28 -36.07 23.40 24.24
CA ASN A 28 -36.52 24.69 24.76
C ASN A 28 -35.66 25.36 25.86
N SER A 29 -34.76 26.29 25.46
CA SER A 29 -34.55 27.57 26.15
C SER A 29 -33.73 28.56 25.29
N THR A 30 -34.21 29.80 25.29
CA THR A 30 -33.82 31.00 24.54
C THR A 30 -32.34 31.44 24.63
N PRO A 31 -31.81 32.15 23.60
CA PRO A 31 -30.45 32.66 23.58
C PRO A 31 -30.34 33.93 24.42
N SER A 32 -29.74 33.85 25.61
CA SER A 32 -29.42 35.03 26.42
C SER A 32 -27.93 35.36 26.28
N THR A 33 -27.65 36.22 25.31
CA THR A 33 -26.42 37.01 25.23
C THR A 33 -26.33 37.93 26.45
N SER A 34 -25.49 37.60 27.41
CA SER A 34 -24.97 38.57 28.38
C SER A 34 -23.64 38.06 28.92
N GLY A 35 -22.57 38.72 28.45
CA GLY A 35 -21.22 38.48 28.95
C GLY A 35 -21.12 38.87 30.41
N VAL A 36 -20.80 37.88 31.25
CA VAL A 36 -20.04 38.08 32.47
C VAL A 36 -19.01 36.95 32.53
N THR A 37 -17.78 37.33 32.25
CA THR A 37 -16.55 36.55 32.37
C THR A 37 -16.33 36.14 33.83
N ALA A 38 -16.59 34.88 34.15
CA ALA A 38 -15.99 34.26 35.34
C ALA A 38 -14.66 33.60 34.93
N PRO A 39 -13.55 33.84 35.65
CA PRO A 39 -12.31 33.10 35.43
C PRO A 39 -12.57 31.62 35.68
N VAL A 40 -12.06 30.75 34.80
CA VAL A 40 -12.24 29.30 34.89
C VAL A 40 -11.85 28.84 36.30
N ASP A 41 -12.81 28.24 37.02
CA ASP A 41 -12.59 27.76 38.38
C ASP A 41 -11.50 26.67 38.37
N GLN A 42 -10.60 26.69 39.34
CA GLN A 42 -9.39 25.86 39.36
C GLN A 42 -9.72 24.35 39.36
N ASN A 43 -10.90 24.01 39.88
CA ASN A 43 -11.44 22.66 39.89
C ASN A 43 -11.87 22.17 38.50
N ASN A 44 -12.41 23.06 37.66
CA ASN A 44 -12.82 22.72 36.29
C ASN A 44 -11.59 22.58 35.37
N GLN A 45 -10.50 23.33 35.64
CA GLN A 45 -9.22 23.13 34.96
C GLN A 45 -8.62 21.76 35.29
N ALA A 46 -8.57 21.39 36.57
CA ALA A 46 -8.03 20.11 37.00
C ALA A 46 -8.84 18.93 36.45
N TRP A 47 -10.17 19.03 36.45
CA TRP A 47 -11.04 18.02 35.84
C TRP A 47 -10.83 17.90 34.33
N LEU A 48 -10.75 19.02 33.60
CA LEU A 48 -10.54 18.98 32.14
C LEU A 48 -9.14 18.45 31.80
N GLU A 49 -8.12 18.81 32.57
CA GLU A 49 -6.78 18.24 32.46
C GLU A 49 -6.79 16.72 32.71
N GLU A 50 -7.53 16.24 33.71
CA GLU A 50 -7.68 14.81 34.00
C GLU A 50 -8.41 14.07 32.89
N VAL A 51 -9.52 14.62 32.39
CA VAL A 51 -10.30 14.04 31.28
C VAL A 51 -9.48 14.04 29.98
N MET A 52 -8.78 15.12 29.67
CA MET A 52 -7.89 15.16 28.50
C MET A 52 -6.70 14.21 28.67
N ALA A 53 -6.12 14.09 29.87
CA ALA A 53 -5.06 13.13 30.12
C ALA A 53 -5.54 11.68 30.00
N ASP A 54 -6.76 11.37 30.44
CA ASP A 54 -7.37 10.05 30.29
C ASP A 54 -7.76 9.76 28.82
N LEU A 55 -8.25 10.77 28.09
CA LEU A 55 -8.55 10.67 26.67
C LEU A 55 -7.27 10.47 25.87
N VAL A 56 -6.24 11.28 26.09
CA VAL A 56 -4.92 11.12 25.46
C VAL A 56 -4.32 9.76 25.79
N LYS A 57 -4.48 9.23 27.01
CA LYS A 57 -4.03 7.86 27.34
C LYS A 57 -4.76 6.79 26.54
N LYS A 58 -6.06 6.97 26.25
CA LYS A 58 -6.88 6.02 25.49
C LYS A 58 -6.70 6.17 23.97
N THR A 59 -6.28 7.34 23.49
CA THR A 59 -6.19 7.67 22.06
C THR A 59 -4.76 7.74 21.54
N ASP A 60 -3.72 7.60 22.39
CA ASP A 60 -2.32 7.61 21.98
C ASP A 60 -2.00 6.41 21.06
N PRO A 61 -1.75 6.64 19.75
CA PRO A 61 -1.52 5.57 18.78
C PRO A 61 -0.31 4.70 19.14
N SER A 62 0.70 5.32 19.77
CA SER A 62 1.93 4.63 20.20
C SER A 62 1.64 3.57 21.25
N LYS A 63 0.73 3.86 22.20
CA LYS A 63 0.34 2.90 23.23
C LYS A 63 -0.58 1.83 22.68
N GLN A 64 -1.49 2.21 21.78
CA GLN A 64 -2.36 1.24 21.11
C GLN A 64 -1.53 0.24 20.31
N LEU A 65 -0.47 0.70 19.65
CA LEU A 65 0.48 -0.16 18.95
C LEU A 65 1.10 -1.19 19.89
N SER A 66 1.65 -0.76 21.03
CA SER A 66 2.24 -1.69 22.01
C SER A 66 1.23 -2.70 22.53
N ILE A 67 -0.01 -2.28 22.81
CA ILE A 67 -1.09 -3.18 23.25
C ILE A 67 -1.39 -4.23 22.16
N CYS A 68 -1.46 -3.82 20.89
CA CYS A 68 -1.65 -4.74 19.77
C CYS A 68 -0.50 -5.76 19.70
N LEU A 69 0.75 -5.29 19.76
CA LEU A 69 1.93 -6.16 19.69
C LEU A 69 2.01 -7.14 20.86
N ASP A 70 1.78 -6.69 22.10
CA ASP A 70 1.73 -7.55 23.29
C ASP A 70 0.64 -8.62 23.20
N THR A 71 -0.52 -8.25 22.66
CA THR A 71 -1.64 -9.16 22.45
C THR A 71 -1.30 -10.22 21.40
N LEU A 72 -0.68 -9.80 20.29
CA LEU A 72 -0.20 -10.72 19.24
C LEU A 72 0.91 -11.65 19.75
N GLU A 73 1.83 -11.17 20.58
CA GLU A 73 2.85 -12.02 21.21
C GLU A 73 2.24 -13.09 22.12
N THR A 74 1.10 -12.78 22.75
CA THR A 74 0.35 -13.75 23.54
C THR A 74 -0.27 -14.83 22.65
N PHE A 75 -0.85 -14.44 21.50
CA PHE A 75 -1.42 -15.40 20.54
C PHE A 75 -0.37 -16.28 19.88
N GLN A 76 0.83 -15.77 19.63
CA GLN A 76 1.96 -16.55 19.12
C GLN A 76 2.30 -17.77 20.00
N LYS A 77 2.08 -17.68 21.31
CA LYS A 77 2.42 -18.74 22.28
C LYS A 77 1.35 -19.83 22.35
N ILE A 78 0.20 -19.64 21.71
CA ILE A 78 -0.91 -20.60 21.72
C ILE A 78 -0.62 -21.72 20.70
N GLN A 79 -0.50 -22.96 21.18
CA GLN A 79 -0.18 -24.12 20.33
C GLN A 79 -1.36 -24.58 19.46
N ASN A 80 -2.60 -24.39 19.91
CA ASN A 80 -3.80 -24.78 19.17
C ASN A 80 -4.59 -23.54 18.78
N VAL A 81 -4.42 -23.13 17.53
CA VAL A 81 -5.17 -22.02 16.93
C VAL A 81 -6.59 -22.52 16.63
N THR A 82 -7.55 -22.18 17.49
CA THR A 82 -8.98 -22.40 17.25
C THR A 82 -9.56 -21.26 16.42
N ASP A 83 -10.71 -21.47 15.77
CA ASP A 83 -11.38 -20.43 14.98
C ASP A 83 -11.65 -19.16 15.80
N GLU A 84 -12.03 -19.28 17.07
CA GLU A 84 -12.20 -18.14 17.98
C GLU A 84 -10.90 -17.33 18.21
N VAL A 85 -9.74 -18.01 18.20
CA VAL A 85 -8.44 -17.33 18.30
C VAL A 85 -8.10 -16.64 16.99
N VAL A 86 -8.45 -17.24 15.85
CA VAL A 86 -8.28 -16.64 14.52
C VAL A 86 -9.07 -15.34 14.43
N ASP A 87 -10.35 -15.34 14.81
CA ASP A 87 -11.19 -14.14 14.78
C ASP A 87 -10.60 -13.00 15.62
N ARG A 88 -10.05 -13.33 16.80
CA ARG A 88 -9.40 -12.33 17.67
C ARG A 88 -8.07 -11.84 17.11
N ILE A 89 -7.29 -12.71 16.46
CA ILE A 89 -6.08 -12.30 15.73
C ILE A 89 -6.46 -11.31 14.64
N GLU A 90 -7.55 -11.56 13.91
CA GLU A 90 -8.01 -10.66 12.86
C GLU A 90 -8.44 -9.30 13.38
N GLU A 91 -9.21 -9.25 14.48
CA GLU A 91 -9.58 -7.98 15.11
C GLU A 91 -8.35 -7.14 15.48
N VAL A 92 -7.36 -7.77 16.12
CA VAL A 92 -6.12 -7.09 16.54
C VAL A 92 -5.27 -6.70 15.35
N ALA A 93 -5.21 -7.53 14.31
CA ALA A 93 -4.43 -7.26 13.11
C ALA A 93 -5.06 -6.14 12.25
N ASN A 94 -6.38 -6.03 12.17
CA ASN A 94 -7.03 -4.88 11.53
C ASN A 94 -6.72 -3.57 12.28
N ALA A 95 -6.83 -3.59 13.61
CA ALA A 95 -6.44 -2.44 14.43
C ALA A 95 -4.95 -2.08 14.24
N LEU A 96 -4.08 -3.09 14.12
CA LEU A 96 -2.67 -2.88 13.80
C LEU A 96 -2.48 -2.22 12.43
N ILE A 97 -3.17 -2.68 11.38
CA ILE A 97 -3.09 -2.09 10.03
C ILE A 97 -3.47 -0.62 10.06
N ASP A 98 -4.56 -0.27 10.76
CA ASP A 98 -5.00 1.12 10.92
C ASP A 98 -3.93 1.97 11.60
N LEU A 99 -3.24 1.43 12.61
CA LEU A 99 -2.14 2.12 13.28
C LEU A 99 -0.89 2.25 12.37
N LEU A 100 -0.55 1.21 11.60
CA LEU A 100 0.61 1.24 10.71
C LEU A 100 0.45 2.21 9.53
N SER A 101 -0.76 2.73 9.29
CA SER A 101 -0.97 3.85 8.37
C SER A 101 -0.28 5.15 8.83
N PHE A 102 0.03 5.28 10.12
CA PHE A 102 0.81 6.39 10.66
C PHE A 102 2.31 6.11 10.52
N ALA A 103 2.96 6.74 9.53
CA ALA A 103 4.37 6.53 9.22
C ALA A 103 5.31 6.71 10.45
N ASP A 104 4.97 7.61 11.37
CA ASP A 104 5.74 7.88 12.60
C ASP A 104 5.87 6.66 13.53
N LEU A 105 4.94 5.72 13.45
CA LEU A 105 4.92 4.50 14.26
C LEU A 105 5.85 3.40 13.74
N THR A 106 6.37 3.53 12.52
CA THR A 106 7.23 2.53 11.88
C THR A 106 8.43 2.16 12.74
N ARG A 107 9.08 3.17 13.35
CA ARG A 107 10.27 2.95 14.17
C ARG A 107 9.92 2.20 15.46
N GLN A 108 8.84 2.60 16.12
CA GLN A 108 8.37 1.92 17.32
C GLN A 108 7.98 0.47 17.00
N PHE A 109 7.27 0.25 15.90
CA PHE A 109 6.93 -1.09 15.43
C PHE A 109 8.17 -1.96 15.19
N ALA A 110 9.22 -1.38 14.59
CA ALA A 110 10.50 -2.07 14.41
C ALA A 110 11.18 -2.41 15.76
N ASP A 111 11.24 -1.44 16.67
CA ASP A 111 11.89 -1.56 17.99
C ASP A 111 11.17 -2.58 18.90
N GLU A 112 9.85 -2.69 18.78
CA GLU A 112 8.99 -3.64 19.52
C GLU A 112 8.84 -5.00 18.82
N LYS A 113 9.78 -5.35 17.92
CA LYS A 113 9.82 -6.65 17.20
C LYS A 113 8.58 -6.93 16.36
N GLY A 114 7.89 -5.89 15.90
CA GLY A 114 6.70 -6.01 15.05
C GLY A 114 6.95 -6.83 13.79
N PHE A 115 8.09 -6.63 13.12
CA PHE A 115 8.45 -7.42 11.93
C PHE A 115 8.60 -8.92 12.22
N GLU A 116 9.15 -9.31 13.38
CA GLU A 116 9.29 -10.71 13.77
C GLU A 116 7.92 -11.37 14.00
N LEU A 117 7.00 -10.65 14.66
CA LEU A 117 5.64 -11.09 14.89
C LEU A 117 4.88 -11.27 13.57
N VAL A 118 4.93 -10.27 12.69
CA VAL A 118 4.24 -10.35 11.40
C VAL A 118 4.77 -11.51 10.55
N THR A 119 6.10 -11.68 10.50
CA THR A 119 6.73 -12.82 9.80
C THR A 119 6.28 -14.16 10.37
N HIS A 120 6.03 -14.23 11.69
CA HIS A 120 5.55 -15.45 12.33
C HIS A 120 4.14 -15.82 11.86
N PHE A 121 3.22 -14.86 11.82
CA PHE A 121 1.83 -15.10 11.40
C PHE A 121 1.68 -15.32 9.88
N MET A 122 2.68 -14.96 9.08
CA MET A 122 2.75 -15.25 7.64
C MET A 122 3.24 -16.67 7.32
N LYS A 123 3.52 -17.51 8.32
CA LYS A 123 3.95 -18.90 8.11
C LYS A 123 2.79 -19.80 7.65
N PRO A 124 3.07 -20.88 6.89
CA PRO A 124 2.04 -21.83 6.44
C PRO A 124 1.28 -22.53 7.57
N SER A 125 1.76 -22.45 8.82
CA SER A 125 1.06 -22.98 9.99
C SER A 125 -0.20 -22.20 10.36
N TYR A 126 -0.37 -20.98 9.86
CA TYR A 126 -1.56 -20.15 10.10
C TYR A 126 -2.53 -20.21 8.92
N PRO A 127 -3.84 -20.00 9.15
CA PRO A 127 -4.82 -19.90 8.08
C PRO A 127 -4.46 -18.84 7.04
N GLU A 128 -4.82 -19.08 5.78
CA GLU A 128 -4.53 -18.18 4.66
C GLU A 128 -5.01 -16.74 4.90
N LYS A 129 -6.20 -16.59 5.50
CA LYS A 129 -6.78 -15.28 5.84
C LYS A 129 -5.88 -14.48 6.79
N VAL A 130 -5.27 -15.14 7.77
CA VAL A 130 -4.31 -14.53 8.71
C VAL A 130 -3.04 -14.13 7.96
N GLN A 131 -2.50 -15.01 7.12
CA GLN A 131 -1.31 -14.72 6.34
C GLN A 131 -1.51 -13.50 5.42
N ILE A 132 -2.69 -13.40 4.78
CA ILE A 132 -3.07 -12.28 3.92
C ILE A 132 -3.14 -10.98 4.72
N LEU A 133 -3.82 -10.99 5.87
CA LEU A 133 -4.01 -9.81 6.71
C LEU A 133 -2.67 -9.25 7.22
N PHE A 134 -1.78 -10.12 7.64
CA PHE A 134 -0.43 -9.73 8.03
C PHE A 134 0.44 -9.28 6.85
N GLY A 135 0.19 -9.82 5.65
CA GLY A 135 0.75 -9.28 4.42
C GLY A 135 0.25 -7.86 4.11
N ASP A 136 -1.02 -7.56 4.40
CA ASP A 136 -1.58 -6.21 4.28
C ASP A 136 -0.96 -5.23 5.27
N ALA A 137 -0.64 -5.67 6.49
CA ALA A 137 0.11 -4.85 7.45
C ALA A 137 1.49 -4.43 6.91
N ILE A 138 2.23 -5.35 6.29
CA ILE A 138 3.52 -5.01 5.67
C ILE A 138 3.35 -4.10 4.46
N LEU A 139 2.34 -4.34 3.61
CA LEU A 139 2.05 -3.49 2.47
C LEU A 139 1.76 -2.05 2.88
N THR A 140 0.86 -1.85 3.84
CA THR A 140 0.53 -0.53 4.37
C THR A 140 1.75 0.16 4.94
N LEU A 141 2.61 -0.60 5.65
CA LEU A 141 3.81 -0.04 6.26
C LEU A 141 4.87 0.35 5.22
N ALA A 142 5.05 -0.46 4.17
CA ALA A 142 6.09 -0.30 3.17
C ALA A 142 5.73 0.71 2.06
N ASP A 143 4.44 0.98 1.85
CA ASP A 143 3.97 1.85 0.78
C ASP A 143 4.48 3.29 0.99
N ASN A 144 5.36 3.74 0.08
CA ASN A 144 5.97 5.07 0.09
C ASN A 144 6.67 5.46 1.41
N ASN A 145 7.20 4.47 2.14
CA ASN A 145 7.86 4.69 3.44
C ASN A 145 9.29 4.11 3.43
N PRO A 146 10.32 4.94 3.18
CA PRO A 146 11.71 4.49 3.12
C PRO A 146 12.20 3.85 4.42
N LEU A 147 11.74 4.33 5.58
CA LEU A 147 12.15 3.77 6.88
C LEU A 147 11.64 2.33 7.05
N ALA A 148 10.41 2.06 6.60
CA ALA A 148 9.85 0.72 6.60
C ALA A 148 10.57 -0.18 5.59
N GLN A 149 10.80 0.31 4.37
CA GLN A 149 11.50 -0.43 3.31
C GLN A 149 12.92 -0.82 3.73
N GLU A 150 13.63 0.09 4.41
CA GLU A 150 14.94 -0.18 5.00
C GLU A 150 14.85 -1.21 6.13
N ALA A 151 13.88 -1.07 7.04
CA ALA A 151 13.68 -2.03 8.12
C ALA A 151 13.38 -3.44 7.60
N ILE A 152 12.46 -3.58 6.62
CA ILE A 152 12.12 -4.86 5.97
C ILE A 152 13.37 -5.55 5.42
N SER A 153 14.22 -4.80 4.73
CA SER A 153 15.49 -5.30 4.19
C SER A 153 16.47 -5.71 5.31
N ASN A 154 16.59 -4.91 6.36
CA ASN A 154 17.51 -5.21 7.46
C ASN A 154 17.09 -6.42 8.29
N PHE A 155 15.78 -6.65 8.46
CA PHE A 155 15.23 -7.82 9.15
C PHE A 155 15.30 -9.11 8.31
N GLY A 156 15.64 -9.02 7.02
CA GLY A 156 15.67 -10.19 6.12
C GLY A 156 14.27 -10.65 5.69
N LEU A 157 13.25 -9.80 5.85
CA LEU A 157 11.88 -10.13 5.49
C LEU A 157 11.70 -10.19 3.97
N LEU A 158 12.42 -9.36 3.22
CA LEU A 158 12.39 -9.39 1.76
C LEU A 158 12.79 -10.77 1.22
N GLU A 159 13.90 -11.32 1.72
CA GLU A 159 14.40 -12.64 1.37
C GLU A 159 13.41 -13.75 1.74
N ALA A 160 12.86 -13.70 2.96
CA ALA A 160 11.85 -14.66 3.41
C ALA A 160 10.58 -14.64 2.53
N VAL A 161 10.16 -13.46 2.08
CA VAL A 161 9.00 -13.29 1.19
C VAL A 161 9.32 -13.80 -0.23
N MET A 162 10.53 -13.56 -0.73
CA MET A 162 10.99 -14.06 -2.03
C MET A 162 11.07 -15.59 -2.06
N GLU A 163 11.48 -16.24 -0.97
CA GLU A 163 11.43 -17.70 -0.87
C GLU A 163 9.99 -18.20 -0.77
N ALA A 164 9.17 -17.57 0.08
CA ALA A 164 7.80 -17.98 0.33
C ALA A 164 6.88 -17.88 -0.92
N VAL A 165 7.13 -16.93 -1.82
CA VAL A 165 6.30 -16.77 -3.03
C VAL A 165 6.51 -17.89 -4.06
N LEU A 166 7.68 -18.55 -4.02
CA LEU A 166 8.02 -19.68 -4.86
C LEU A 166 7.43 -21.01 -4.35
N GLU A 167 6.90 -21.04 -3.12
CA GLU A 167 6.21 -22.21 -2.56
C GLU A 167 4.85 -22.41 -3.23
N THR A 168 4.79 -23.27 -4.25
CA THR A 168 3.54 -23.60 -4.97
C THR A 168 2.48 -24.29 -4.11
N SER A 169 2.84 -24.81 -2.94
CA SER A 169 1.89 -25.36 -1.97
C SER A 169 1.08 -24.30 -1.22
N ARG A 170 1.48 -23.03 -1.28
CA ARG A 170 0.71 -21.93 -0.67
C ARG A 170 -0.45 -21.52 -1.55
N ASP A 171 -1.53 -21.08 -0.92
CA ASP A 171 -2.68 -20.55 -1.63
C ASP A 171 -2.31 -19.36 -2.53
N LYS A 172 -2.97 -19.30 -3.68
CA LYS A 172 -2.75 -18.28 -4.70
C LYS A 172 -2.91 -16.87 -4.15
N ALA A 173 -3.93 -16.61 -3.32
CA ALA A 173 -4.18 -15.28 -2.77
C ALA A 173 -3.05 -14.83 -1.83
N VAL A 174 -2.48 -15.76 -1.05
CA VAL A 174 -1.28 -15.50 -0.23
C VAL A 174 -0.10 -15.16 -1.13
N ARG A 175 0.17 -15.96 -2.16
CA ARG A 175 1.30 -15.73 -3.09
C ARG A 175 1.19 -14.37 -3.81
N LEU A 176 -0.02 -14.00 -4.25
CA LEU A 176 -0.28 -12.68 -4.84
C LEU A 176 -0.01 -11.53 -3.86
N LYS A 177 -0.29 -11.74 -2.56
CA LYS A 177 0.02 -10.77 -1.51
C LYS A 177 1.53 -10.62 -1.31
N LEU A 178 2.25 -11.74 -1.27
CA LEU A 178 3.72 -11.75 -1.16
C LEU A 178 4.38 -11.01 -2.33
N LEU A 179 3.90 -11.17 -3.57
CA LEU A 179 4.35 -10.38 -4.72
C LEU A 179 4.13 -8.87 -4.52
N GLY A 180 3.01 -8.49 -3.92
CA GLY A 180 2.75 -7.11 -3.54
C GLY A 180 3.79 -6.58 -2.56
N ILE A 181 4.12 -7.35 -1.52
CA ILE A 181 5.12 -6.97 -0.50
C ILE A 181 6.48 -6.75 -1.15
N ILE A 182 6.91 -7.63 -2.06
CA ILE A 182 8.17 -7.45 -2.81
C ILE A 182 8.14 -6.10 -3.55
N CYS A 183 7.08 -5.84 -4.30
CA CYS A 183 6.92 -4.59 -5.05
C CYS A 183 6.96 -3.35 -4.14
N ALA A 184 6.25 -3.36 -3.01
CA ALA A 184 6.23 -2.24 -2.07
C ALA A 184 7.58 -2.05 -1.36
N SER A 185 8.31 -3.15 -1.10
CA SER A 185 9.61 -3.11 -0.42
C SER A 185 10.73 -2.54 -1.29
N VAL A 186 10.67 -2.79 -2.61
CA VAL A 186 11.73 -2.40 -3.55
C VAL A 186 11.35 -1.19 -4.40
N GLY A 187 10.06 -0.86 -4.52
CA GLY A 187 9.52 0.06 -5.52
C GLY A 187 10.17 1.44 -5.52
N SER A 188 10.43 2.01 -4.34
CA SER A 188 10.95 3.39 -4.20
C SER A 188 12.19 3.47 -3.29
N HIS A 189 12.90 2.36 -3.11
CA HIS A 189 14.06 2.25 -2.23
C HIS A 189 15.23 1.55 -2.92
N PRO A 190 16.18 2.30 -3.53
CA PRO A 190 17.31 1.73 -4.27
C PRO A 190 18.13 0.69 -3.47
N PRO A 191 18.39 0.85 -2.15
CA PRO A 191 19.09 -0.18 -1.40
C PRO A 191 18.32 -1.50 -1.29
N SER A 192 16.99 -1.46 -1.08
CA SER A 192 16.15 -2.68 -1.10
C SER A 192 16.13 -3.31 -2.49
N TYR A 193 16.10 -2.50 -3.54
CA TYR A 193 16.15 -2.99 -4.92
C TYR A 193 17.47 -3.69 -5.21
N GLN A 194 18.61 -3.12 -4.79
CA GLN A 194 19.90 -3.80 -4.94
C GLN A 194 19.92 -5.13 -4.20
N ARG A 195 19.39 -5.17 -2.96
CA ARG A 195 19.30 -6.40 -2.17
C ARG A 195 18.41 -7.47 -2.82
N PHE A 196 17.31 -7.05 -3.43
CA PHE A 196 16.46 -7.92 -4.24
C PHE A 196 17.23 -8.55 -5.41
N LEU A 197 18.06 -7.79 -6.11
CA LEU A 197 18.91 -8.32 -7.18
C LEU A 197 19.98 -9.27 -6.64
N ASP A 198 20.65 -8.90 -5.55
CA ASP A 198 21.70 -9.71 -4.92
C ASP A 198 21.16 -11.06 -4.42
N PHE A 199 19.88 -11.12 -4.05
CA PHE A 199 19.19 -12.34 -3.60
C PHE A 199 18.50 -13.12 -4.73
N GLY A 200 18.85 -12.85 -5.99
CA GLY A 200 18.34 -13.62 -7.14
C GLY A 200 16.92 -13.25 -7.56
N GLY A 201 16.54 -11.98 -7.39
CA GLY A 201 15.22 -11.48 -7.75
C GLY A 201 14.87 -11.68 -9.23
N LYS A 202 15.84 -11.63 -10.13
CA LYS A 202 15.62 -11.87 -11.57
C LYS A 202 15.24 -13.32 -11.84
N GLU A 203 15.97 -14.25 -11.24
CA GLU A 203 15.75 -15.70 -11.35
C GLU A 203 14.39 -16.08 -10.76
N MET A 204 14.01 -15.45 -9.64
CA MET A 204 12.70 -15.59 -9.03
C MET A 204 11.60 -15.14 -10.00
N LEU A 205 11.71 -13.96 -10.61
CA LEU A 205 10.74 -13.46 -11.60
C LEU A 205 10.61 -14.39 -12.82
N THR A 206 11.73 -14.82 -13.40
CA THR A 206 11.73 -15.78 -14.51
C THR A 206 11.06 -17.11 -14.14
N THR A 207 11.21 -17.55 -12.89
CA THR A 207 10.53 -18.74 -12.36
C THR A 207 9.02 -18.50 -12.28
N LEU A 208 8.59 -17.36 -11.72
CA LEU A 208 7.19 -17.00 -11.57
C LEU A 208 6.46 -16.80 -12.92
N TYR A 209 7.15 -16.38 -13.98
CA TYR A 209 6.55 -16.32 -15.32
C TYR A 209 6.15 -17.68 -15.87
N LYS A 210 6.79 -18.74 -15.39
CA LYS A 210 6.51 -20.14 -15.75
C LYS A 210 5.55 -20.81 -14.78
N ASP A 211 5.01 -20.08 -13.80
CA ASP A 211 4.11 -20.63 -12.79
C ASP A 211 2.85 -21.21 -13.41
N GLU A 212 2.33 -22.29 -12.83
CA GLU A 212 1.08 -22.92 -13.30
C GLU A 212 -0.12 -21.97 -13.13
N ASP A 213 -0.13 -21.18 -12.05
CA ASP A 213 -1.14 -20.16 -11.80
C ASP A 213 -0.90 -18.92 -12.66
N ILE A 214 -1.71 -18.78 -13.71
CA ILE A 214 -1.66 -17.63 -14.64
C ILE A 214 -1.75 -16.29 -13.90
N ASP A 215 -2.57 -16.19 -12.85
CA ASP A 215 -2.71 -14.93 -12.09
C ASP A 215 -1.42 -14.53 -11.38
N VAL A 216 -0.65 -15.51 -10.89
CA VAL A 216 0.65 -15.29 -10.26
C VAL A 216 1.66 -14.83 -11.31
N ALA A 217 1.69 -15.49 -12.47
CA ALA A 217 2.56 -15.11 -13.59
C ALA A 217 2.26 -13.69 -14.10
N LEU A 218 0.98 -13.35 -14.30
CA LEU A 218 0.55 -12.01 -14.72
C LEU A 218 0.88 -10.95 -13.67
N LYS A 219 0.67 -11.26 -12.38
CA LYS A 219 1.04 -10.35 -11.29
C LYS A 219 2.55 -10.14 -11.23
N ALA A 220 3.35 -11.19 -11.41
CA ALA A 220 4.81 -11.09 -11.47
C ALA A 220 5.26 -10.18 -12.62
N ALA A 221 4.65 -10.32 -13.80
CA ALA A 221 4.96 -9.47 -14.96
C ALA A 221 4.61 -8.00 -14.66
N ARG A 222 3.44 -7.78 -14.06
CA ARG A 222 2.99 -6.45 -13.65
C ARG A 222 3.94 -5.79 -12.65
N ILE A 223 4.33 -6.49 -11.57
CA ILE A 223 5.22 -5.90 -10.56
C ILE A 223 6.59 -5.55 -11.14
N THR A 224 7.12 -6.38 -12.06
CA THR A 224 8.41 -6.11 -12.72
C THR A 224 8.34 -4.81 -13.50
N CYS A 225 7.26 -4.63 -14.26
CA CYS A 225 7.00 -3.40 -14.98
C CYS A 225 6.77 -2.20 -14.04
N THR A 226 6.06 -2.38 -12.93
CA THR A 226 5.85 -1.33 -11.93
C THR A 226 7.16 -0.88 -11.30
N ILE A 227 8.04 -1.81 -10.92
CA ILE A 227 9.37 -1.49 -10.39
C ILE A 227 10.18 -0.71 -11.43
N ALA A 228 10.15 -1.15 -12.69
CA ALA A 228 10.82 -0.45 -13.78
C ALA A 228 10.28 0.97 -14.02
N PHE A 229 8.97 1.17 -13.91
CA PHE A 229 8.36 2.50 -13.95
C PHE A 229 8.85 3.41 -12.83
N THR A 230 8.93 2.91 -11.60
CA THR A 230 9.39 3.75 -10.48
C THR A 230 10.85 4.17 -10.62
N TYR A 231 11.67 3.33 -11.26
CA TYR A 231 13.07 3.63 -11.55
C TYR A 231 13.30 4.17 -12.97
N SER A 232 12.27 4.67 -13.67
CA SER A 232 12.39 5.13 -15.07
C SER A 232 13.50 6.17 -15.29
N ASP A 233 13.77 6.98 -14.27
CA ASP A 233 14.81 8.02 -14.30
C ASP A 233 16.23 7.43 -14.15
N ASN A 234 16.37 6.20 -13.67
CA ASN A 234 17.63 5.49 -13.51
C ASN A 234 17.77 4.36 -14.52
N LYS A 235 18.37 4.71 -15.66
CA LYS A 235 18.57 3.79 -16.78
C LYS A 235 19.31 2.51 -16.39
N GLU A 236 20.34 2.58 -15.55
CA GLU A 236 21.14 1.40 -15.16
C GLU A 236 20.28 0.37 -14.40
N LEU A 237 19.38 0.83 -13.52
CA LEU A 237 18.49 -0.05 -12.78
C LEU A 237 17.43 -0.67 -13.70
N VAL A 238 16.85 0.11 -14.62
CA VAL A 238 15.89 -0.42 -15.59
C VAL A 238 16.53 -1.43 -16.54
N ASP A 239 17.70 -1.11 -17.08
CA ASP A 239 18.48 -1.99 -17.95
C ASP A 239 18.79 -3.32 -17.24
N SER A 240 18.96 -3.31 -15.91
CA SER A 240 19.22 -4.53 -15.15
C SER A 240 18.08 -5.55 -15.19
N ILE A 241 16.82 -5.13 -15.30
CA ILE A 241 15.64 -6.02 -15.31
C ILE A 241 14.92 -6.06 -16.65
N TYR A 242 15.51 -5.45 -17.69
CA TYR A 242 14.89 -5.31 -19.00
C TYR A 242 14.47 -6.67 -19.60
N ASP A 243 15.35 -7.65 -19.55
CA ASP A 243 15.07 -9.01 -20.04
C ASP A 243 13.85 -9.62 -19.33
N GLN A 244 13.71 -9.39 -18.02
CA GLN A 244 12.57 -9.85 -17.24
C GLN A 244 11.27 -9.11 -17.63
N ILE A 245 11.34 -7.85 -18.04
CA ILE A 245 10.17 -7.11 -18.55
C ILE A 245 9.70 -7.73 -19.88
N CYS A 246 10.64 -7.99 -20.80
CA CYS A 246 10.34 -8.63 -22.08
C CYS A 246 9.76 -10.04 -21.90
N ASP A 247 10.37 -10.85 -21.04
CA ASP A 247 9.88 -12.20 -20.72
C ASP A 247 8.47 -12.16 -20.11
N GLY A 248 8.22 -11.23 -19.19
CA GLY A 248 6.89 -11.05 -18.57
C GLY A 248 5.83 -10.62 -19.58
N TYR A 249 6.19 -9.75 -20.53
CA TYR A 249 5.30 -9.31 -21.60
C TYR A 249 4.96 -10.45 -22.57
N ILE A 250 5.97 -11.19 -23.03
CA ILE A 250 5.77 -12.37 -23.91
C ILE A 250 4.91 -13.41 -23.19
N THR A 251 5.17 -13.66 -21.91
CA THR A 251 4.39 -14.58 -21.09
C THR A 251 2.91 -14.16 -21.04
N SER A 252 2.64 -12.88 -20.83
CA SER A 252 1.28 -12.36 -20.77
C SER A 252 0.56 -12.49 -22.13
N LEU A 253 1.24 -12.16 -23.23
CA LEU A 253 0.70 -12.30 -24.59
C LEU A 253 0.41 -13.76 -24.97
N THR A 254 1.31 -14.69 -24.64
CA THR A 254 1.25 -16.07 -25.12
C THR A 254 0.36 -16.96 -24.27
N ARG A 255 0.35 -16.78 -22.95
CA ARG A 255 -0.35 -17.68 -22.03
C ARG A 255 -1.79 -17.25 -21.73
N ALA A 256 -2.06 -15.94 -21.72
CA ALA A 256 -3.37 -15.44 -21.29
C ALA A 256 -3.70 -14.06 -21.91
N PRO A 257 -3.74 -13.93 -23.25
CA PRO A 257 -3.95 -12.64 -23.92
C PRO A 257 -5.24 -11.93 -23.50
N ASP A 258 -6.34 -12.69 -23.35
CA ASP A 258 -7.64 -12.11 -22.98
C ASP A 258 -7.72 -11.73 -21.50
N LYS A 259 -7.13 -12.54 -20.61
CA LYS A 259 -7.20 -12.33 -19.16
C LYS A 259 -6.21 -11.26 -18.69
N GLY A 260 -5.04 -11.19 -19.31
CA GLY A 260 -3.97 -10.26 -19.00
C GLY A 260 -3.99 -8.97 -19.81
N ILE A 261 -5.10 -8.63 -20.48
CA ILE A 261 -5.16 -7.48 -21.38
C ILE A 261 -4.75 -6.16 -20.69
N ASN A 262 -5.11 -5.99 -19.42
CA ASN A 262 -4.74 -4.81 -18.64
C ASN A 262 -3.24 -4.78 -18.34
N GLU A 263 -2.65 -5.92 -18.00
CA GLU A 263 -1.22 -6.09 -17.76
C GLU A 263 -0.42 -5.87 -19.06
N ILE A 264 -0.90 -6.41 -20.18
CA ILE A 264 -0.32 -6.22 -21.52
C ILE A 264 -0.34 -4.74 -21.88
N LYS A 265 -1.48 -4.06 -21.74
CA LYS A 265 -1.59 -2.61 -22.01
C LYS A 265 -0.66 -1.79 -21.12
N TYR A 266 -0.59 -2.10 -19.83
CA TYR A 266 0.29 -1.42 -18.88
C TYR A 266 1.76 -1.57 -19.25
N MET A 267 2.20 -2.79 -19.57
CA MET A 267 3.57 -3.06 -20.04
C MET A 267 3.86 -2.42 -21.41
N ASN A 268 2.89 -2.43 -22.34
CA ASN A 268 3.05 -1.76 -23.64
C ASN A 268 3.28 -0.26 -23.45
N SER A 269 2.53 0.39 -22.56
CA SER A 269 2.74 1.80 -22.19
C SER A 269 4.16 2.08 -21.69
N PHE A 270 4.71 1.20 -20.84
CA PHE A 270 6.12 1.28 -20.41
C PHE A 270 7.09 1.17 -21.59
N LEU A 271 6.97 0.12 -22.40
CA LEU A 271 7.89 -0.15 -23.51
C LEU A 271 7.87 0.98 -24.56
N ARG A 272 6.73 1.65 -24.73
CA ARG A 272 6.59 2.84 -25.59
C ARG A 272 7.24 4.09 -24.98
N SER A 273 6.91 4.39 -23.73
CA SER A 273 7.36 5.60 -23.03
C SER A 273 8.86 5.61 -22.77
N ALA A 274 9.46 4.45 -22.54
CA ALA A 274 10.89 4.32 -22.26
C ALA A 274 11.80 4.74 -23.44
N ASN A 275 11.24 5.16 -24.59
CA ASN A 275 11.95 5.64 -25.78
C ASN A 275 13.15 4.75 -26.13
N MET A 276 12.95 3.43 -25.96
CA MET A 276 13.98 2.40 -25.97
C MET A 276 14.41 2.02 -27.39
N LYS A 277 14.75 3.02 -28.21
CA LYS A 277 15.27 2.88 -29.58
C LYS A 277 16.56 2.07 -29.71
N ALA A 278 17.14 1.61 -28.60
CA ALA A 278 18.39 0.84 -28.54
C ALA A 278 18.18 -0.66 -28.29
N TYR A 279 16.96 -1.12 -28.03
CA TYR A 279 16.69 -2.52 -27.74
C TYR A 279 16.03 -3.21 -28.94
N GLU A 280 16.61 -4.32 -29.39
CA GLU A 280 15.97 -5.21 -30.37
C GLU A 280 14.83 -5.95 -29.67
N PHE A 281 13.61 -5.46 -29.86
CA PHE A 281 12.42 -6.16 -29.41
C PHE A 281 12.29 -7.49 -30.15
N PRO A 282 11.96 -8.59 -29.46
CA PRO A 282 11.45 -9.79 -30.12
C PRO A 282 10.30 -9.42 -31.05
N GLU A 283 10.23 -10.04 -32.23
CA GLU A 283 9.33 -9.66 -33.33
C GLU A 283 7.86 -9.56 -32.89
N ILE A 284 7.43 -10.47 -32.01
CA ILE A 284 6.10 -10.49 -31.38
C ILE A 284 5.79 -9.20 -30.59
N ILE A 285 6.77 -8.66 -29.87
CA ILE A 285 6.60 -7.42 -29.10
C ILE A 285 6.50 -6.24 -30.06
N ARG A 286 7.34 -6.22 -31.10
CA ARG A 286 7.33 -5.17 -32.11
C ARG A 286 5.97 -5.09 -32.81
N GLU A 287 5.46 -6.23 -33.28
CA GLU A 287 4.16 -6.32 -33.94
C GLU A 287 3.02 -5.85 -33.02
N SER A 288 3.01 -6.26 -31.75
CA SER A 288 1.97 -5.82 -30.81
C SER A 288 2.05 -4.33 -30.46
N VAL A 289 3.26 -3.78 -30.28
CA VAL A 289 3.47 -2.35 -29.99
C VAL A 289 3.08 -1.49 -31.21
N GLU A 290 3.42 -1.93 -32.42
CA GLU A 290 3.07 -1.27 -33.69
C GLU A 290 1.56 -1.35 -33.98
N ALA A 291 0.92 -2.52 -33.81
CA ALA A 291 -0.52 -2.68 -34.03
C ALA A 291 -1.36 -1.75 -33.14
N ASP A 292 -1.00 -1.61 -31.86
CA ASP A 292 -1.70 -0.70 -30.96
C ASP A 292 -1.43 0.79 -31.30
N LYS A 293 -0.36 1.14 -32.05
CA LYS A 293 -0.10 2.54 -32.47
C LYS A 293 -0.98 2.94 -33.64
N ASP A 294 -1.34 1.98 -34.47
CA ASP A 294 -2.24 2.21 -35.60
C ASP A 294 -3.68 2.40 -35.10
N ILE A 295 -4.07 1.72 -34.01
CA ILE A 295 -5.36 1.94 -33.33
C ILE A 295 -5.46 3.37 -32.72
N GLU A 296 -4.42 3.84 -32.01
CA GLU A 296 -4.42 5.21 -31.43
C GLU A 296 -4.35 6.33 -32.49
N LYS A 297 -3.81 6.03 -33.69
CA LYS A 297 -3.86 6.96 -34.83
C LYS A 297 -5.26 7.00 -35.43
N ASP A 298 -5.92 5.86 -35.59
CA ASP A 298 -7.27 5.82 -36.13
C ASP A 298 -8.26 6.54 -35.20
N GLU A 299 -8.16 6.37 -33.87
CA GLU A 299 -8.98 7.12 -32.89
C GLU A 299 -8.72 8.65 -32.92
N ASN A 300 -7.45 9.09 -33.10
CA ASN A 300 -7.16 10.52 -33.25
C ASN A 300 -7.49 11.09 -34.64
N THR A 301 -7.62 10.24 -35.67
CA THR A 301 -7.97 10.68 -37.02
C THR A 301 -9.49 10.82 -37.16
N GLU A 302 -10.28 9.97 -36.50
CA GLU A 302 -11.75 10.12 -36.42
C GLU A 302 -12.16 11.39 -35.67
N ASP A 303 -11.48 11.76 -34.58
CA ASP A 303 -11.74 13.02 -33.86
C ASP A 303 -11.31 14.28 -34.66
N GLN A 304 -10.26 14.19 -35.48
CA GLN A 304 -9.83 15.29 -36.34
C GLN A 304 -10.71 15.43 -37.60
N ASP A 305 -11.25 14.34 -38.13
CA ASP A 305 -12.16 14.38 -39.28
C ASP A 305 -13.56 14.90 -38.89
N GLU A 306 -14.03 14.71 -37.65
CA GLU A 306 -15.25 15.36 -37.15
C GLU A 306 -15.06 16.88 -36.92
N GLU A 307 -13.87 17.32 -36.49
CA GLU A 307 -13.60 18.75 -36.29
C GLU A 307 -13.40 19.48 -37.63
N VAL A 308 -12.76 18.86 -38.62
CA VAL A 308 -12.59 19.44 -39.97
C VAL A 308 -13.92 19.49 -40.75
N CYS A 309 -14.81 18.51 -40.57
CA CYS A 309 -16.14 18.53 -41.20
C CYS A 309 -17.06 19.62 -40.61
N ASN A 310 -16.93 19.94 -39.31
CA ASN A 310 -17.68 21.03 -38.68
C ASN A 310 -17.18 22.43 -39.08
N VAL A 311 -15.87 22.61 -39.31
CA VAL A 311 -15.33 23.91 -39.73
C VAL A 311 -15.62 24.20 -41.20
N SER A 312 -15.59 23.19 -42.08
CA SER A 312 -15.94 23.38 -43.51
C SER A 312 -17.43 23.71 -43.71
N SER A 313 -18.31 23.14 -42.89
CA SER A 313 -19.76 23.40 -42.94
C SER A 313 -20.13 24.80 -42.43
N ALA A 314 -19.33 25.36 -41.52
CA ALA A 314 -19.56 26.70 -40.95
C ALA A 314 -19.06 27.84 -41.86
N LEU A 315 -18.11 27.57 -42.76
CA LEU A 315 -17.51 28.57 -43.65
C LEU A 315 -18.28 28.77 -44.97
N GLU A 316 -19.14 27.82 -45.37
CA GLU A 316 -20.03 27.98 -46.54
C GLU A 316 -21.36 28.69 -46.20
N ALA A 317 -21.58 29.06 -44.92
CA ALA A 317 -22.79 29.72 -44.44
C ALA A 317 -22.61 31.20 -44.06
N LEU A 318 -21.48 31.82 -44.43
CA LEU A 318 -21.18 33.26 -44.30
C LEU A 318 -20.94 33.88 -45.68
#